data_AF-A0A1C6H5Z3-F1
#
_entry.id   AF-A0A1C6H5Z3-F1
#
_cell.length_a   1.000
_cell.length_b   1.000
_cell.length_c   1.000
_cell.angle_alpha   90.00
_cell.angle_beta   90.00
_cell.angle_gamma   90.00
#
_symmetry.space_group_name_H-M   'P 1'
#
loop_
_entity.id
_entity.type
_entity.pdbx_description
1 polymer ?
#
loop_
_entity_poly.entity_id
_entity_poly.type
_entity_poly.pdbx_seq_one_letter_code
_entity_poly.pdbx_strand_id
1 'polypeptide(L)'
;MAEYIEREKLLSHLFNKQDKPLDVMREITEFPAADVAPVKHGKWGTYEVFPLTASLNGHPCSECGMRFSTSQIVFTNSCPNCGARMEQEEEA
;
A
#
# COMPACT_ATOMS: atom_id res chain seq x y z
N MET A 1 -13.12 6.21 3.63
CA MET A 1 -11.78 6.09 3.00
C MET A 1 -11.80 6.95 1.76
N ALA A 2 -10.75 7.74 1.51
CA ALA A 2 -10.66 8.49 0.25
C ALA A 2 -10.41 7.50 -0.90
N GLU A 3 -11.13 7.67 -1.99
CA GLU A 3 -10.90 6.94 -3.23
C GLU A 3 -9.91 7.74 -4.09
N TYR A 4 -8.83 7.09 -4.53
CA TYR A 4 -7.80 7.74 -5.34
C TYR A 4 -7.94 7.29 -6.79
N ILE A 5 -7.89 8.26 -7.70
CA ILE A 5 -7.97 8.03 -9.14
C ILE A 5 -6.58 8.23 -9.73
N GLU A 6 -6.11 7.26 -10.51
CA GLU A 6 -4.88 7.40 -11.28
C GLU A 6 -5.07 8.41 -12.42
N ARG A 7 -4.46 9.58 -12.27
CA ARG A 7 -4.55 10.71 -13.21
C ARG A 7 -4.24 10.30 -14.65
N GLU A 8 -3.19 9.52 -14.86
CA GLU A 8 -2.77 9.09 -16.20
C GLU A 8 -3.81 8.19 -16.86
N LYS A 9 -4.41 7.26 -16.11
CA LYS A 9 -5.49 6.41 -16.62
C LYS A 9 -6.71 7.25 -16.99
N LEU A 10 -7.06 8.24 -16.16
CA LEU A 10 -8.16 9.16 -16.44
C LEU A 10 -7.91 9.96 -17.72
N LEU A 11 -6.73 10.57 -17.87
CA LEU A 11 -6.36 11.33 -19.06
C LEU A 11 -6.36 10.46 -20.31
N SER A 12 -5.81 9.25 -20.23
CA SER A 12 -5.79 8.28 -21.34
C SER A 12 -7.20 7.88 -21.78
N HIS A 13 -8.09 7.61 -20.81
CA HIS A 13 -9.48 7.26 -21.07
C HIS A 13 -10.28 8.42 -21.69
N LEU A 14 -9.99 9.66 -21.29
CA LEU A 14 -10.61 10.86 -21.89
C LEU A 14 -10.09 11.11 -23.32
N PHE A 15 -8.78 10.97 -23.53
CA PHE A 15 -8.15 11.17 -24.84
C PHE A 15 -8.65 10.16 -25.88
N ASN A 16 -8.74 8.88 -25.52
CA ASN A 16 -9.19 7.82 -26.44
C ASN A 16 -10.67 7.93 -26.86
N LYS A 17 -11.46 8.76 -26.17
CA LYS A 17 -12.88 8.93 -26.48
C LYS A 17 -13.15 10.11 -27.41
N GLN A 18 -12.17 10.96 -27.73
CA GLN A 18 -12.43 12.25 -28.39
C GLN A 18 -11.32 12.72 -29.35
N ASP A 19 -11.74 13.44 -30.40
CA ASP A 19 -10.89 13.97 -31.47
C ASP A 19 -10.12 15.25 -31.09
N LYS A 20 -10.44 15.90 -29.96
CA LYS A 20 -9.84 17.18 -29.52
C LYS A 20 -9.59 17.20 -28.01
N PRO A 21 -8.47 17.79 -27.54
CA PRO A 21 -8.23 17.95 -26.11
C PRO A 21 -9.24 18.93 -25.49
N LEU A 22 -9.95 18.49 -24.46
CA LEU A 22 -10.91 19.29 -23.69
C LEU A 22 -10.21 20.25 -22.73
N ASP A 23 -10.88 21.34 -22.38
CA ASP A 23 -10.45 22.24 -21.29
C ASP A 23 -10.28 21.50 -19.96
N VAL A 24 -11.12 20.48 -19.72
CA VAL A 24 -11.06 19.61 -18.55
C VAL A 24 -9.74 18.84 -18.44
N MET A 25 -9.11 18.47 -19.56
CA MET A 25 -7.80 17.79 -19.50
C MET A 25 -6.72 18.73 -18.96
N ARG A 26 -6.78 20.02 -19.31
CA ARG A 26 -5.86 21.04 -18.79
C ARG A 26 -6.07 21.25 -17.30
N GLU A 27 -7.33 21.41 -16.88
CA GLU A 27 -7.69 21.52 -15.46
C GLU A 27 -7.18 20.33 -14.63
N ILE A 28 -7.38 19.09 -15.11
CA ILE A 28 -6.85 17.89 -14.45
C ILE A 28 -5.31 17.90 -14.40
N THR A 29 -4.66 18.43 -15.44
CA THR A 29 -3.19 18.50 -15.58
C THR A 29 -2.55 19.62 -14.73
N GLU A 30 -3.32 20.64 -14.39
CA GLU A 30 -2.88 21.74 -13.52
C GLU A 30 -3.29 21.52 -12.05
N PHE A 31 -4.28 20.67 -11.79
CA PHE A 31 -4.71 20.36 -10.43
C PHE A 31 -3.57 19.73 -9.61
N PRO A 32 -3.35 20.21 -8.36
CA PRO A 32 -2.27 19.71 -7.52
C PRO A 32 -2.48 18.24 -7.16
N ALA A 33 -1.41 17.46 -7.23
CA ALA A 33 -1.41 16.10 -6.71
C ALA A 33 -1.57 16.14 -5.18
N ALA A 34 -2.39 15.25 -4.64
CA ALA A 34 -2.46 15.06 -3.20
C ALA A 34 -1.11 14.50 -2.70
N ASP A 35 -0.63 14.98 -1.56
CA ASP A 35 0.56 14.46 -0.90
C ASP A 35 0.22 13.15 -0.18
N VAL A 36 0.14 12.07 -0.96
CA VAL A 36 -0.23 10.73 -0.48
C VAL A 36 0.73 9.69 -1.05
N ALA A 37 1.16 8.77 -0.20
CA ALA A 37 1.89 7.60 -0.63
C ALA A 37 0.90 6.52 -1.12
N PRO A 38 1.24 5.76 -2.18
CA PRO A 38 0.44 4.62 -2.59
C PRO A 38 0.36 3.59 -1.45
N VAL A 39 -0.78 2.92 -1.35
CA VAL A 39 -0.96 1.82 -0.40
C VAL A 39 -0.01 0.69 -0.77
N LYS A 40 0.94 0.41 0.10
CA LYS A 40 1.80 -0.78 -0.03
C LYS A 40 1.04 -1.99 0.46
N HIS A 41 1.10 -3.07 -0.31
CA HIS A 41 0.56 -4.36 0.10
C HIS A 41 1.74 -5.24 0.52
N GLY A 42 1.66 -5.82 1.71
CA GLY A 42 2.71 -6.63 2.29
C GLY A 42 2.20 -7.99 2.77
N LYS A 43 3.13 -8.83 3.22
CA LYS A 43 2.85 -10.12 3.84
C LYS A 43 3.62 -10.24 5.14
N TRP A 44 3.03 -10.93 6.10
CA TRP A 44 3.74 -11.38 7.28
C TRP A 44 4.58 -12.60 6.91
N GLY A 45 5.89 -12.53 7.17
CA GLY A 45 6.77 -13.69 7.01
C GLY A 45 6.57 -14.74 8.10
N THR A 46 7.28 -15.86 7.98
CA THR A 46 7.28 -16.91 9.01
C THR A 46 7.91 -16.41 10.31
N TYR A 47 7.53 -17.03 11.43
CA TYR A 47 8.09 -16.65 12.73
C TYR A 47 9.56 -17.03 12.81
N GLU A 48 10.43 -16.03 12.93
CA GLU A 48 11.87 -16.22 13.08
C GLU A 48 12.29 -16.16 14.54
N VAL A 49 13.24 -17.03 14.94
CA VAL A 49 13.79 -17.09 16.30
C VAL A 49 15.29 -16.85 16.28
N PHE A 50 15.73 -15.88 17.08
CA PHE A 50 17.11 -15.48 17.27
C PHE A 50 17.51 -15.73 18.74
N PRO A 51 18.22 -16.84 19.03
CA PRO A 51 18.53 -17.27 20.40
C PRO A 51 19.31 -16.24 21.23
N LEU A 52 20.17 -15.45 20.57
CA LEU A 52 21.03 -14.45 21.22
C LEU A 52 20.36 -13.07 21.32
N THR A 53 19.24 -12.86 20.63
CA THR A 53 18.55 -11.56 20.53
C THR A 53 17.04 -11.79 20.46
N ALA A 54 16.46 -12.23 21.58
CA ALA A 54 15.03 -12.56 21.66
C ALA A 54 14.10 -11.39 21.29
N SER A 55 14.57 -10.13 21.40
CA SER A 55 13.86 -8.93 20.95
C SER A 55 13.68 -8.85 19.43
N LEU A 56 14.42 -9.62 18.65
CA LEU A 56 14.30 -9.73 17.20
C LEU A 56 13.41 -10.90 16.78
N ASN A 57 12.84 -11.66 17.71
CA ASN A 57 11.92 -12.74 17.35
C ASN A 57 10.61 -12.18 16.81
N GLY A 58 10.06 -12.78 15.77
CA GLY A 58 8.79 -12.34 15.21
C GLY A 58 8.61 -12.65 13.73
N HIS A 59 7.45 -12.24 13.23
CA HIS A 59 7.09 -12.26 11.82
C HIS A 59 7.63 -10.99 11.14
N PRO A 60 8.55 -11.08 10.18
CA PRO A 60 9.03 -9.92 9.45
C PRO A 60 7.96 -9.40 8.49
N CYS A 61 7.81 -8.07 8.41
CA CYS A 61 7.06 -7.42 7.35
C CYS A 61 7.85 -7.49 6.03
N SER A 62 7.23 -7.95 4.94
CA SER A 62 7.87 -7.99 3.62
C SER A 62 8.34 -6.62 3.09
N GLU A 63 7.67 -5.54 3.47
CA GLU A 63 7.93 -4.19 2.95
C GLU A 63 9.01 -3.42 3.69
N CYS A 64 9.16 -3.65 5.01
CA CYS A 64 10.11 -2.90 5.83
C CYS A 64 11.06 -3.77 6.67
N GLY A 65 10.87 -5.08 6.70
CA GLY A 65 11.69 -6.02 7.46
C GLY A 65 11.53 -5.95 8.99
N MET A 66 10.72 -5.02 9.51
CA MET A 66 10.43 -4.95 10.94
C MET A 66 9.65 -6.18 11.38
N ARG A 67 10.02 -6.72 12.54
CA ARG A 67 9.47 -7.95 13.09
C ARG A 67 8.46 -7.65 14.18
N PHE A 68 7.39 -8.45 14.19
CA PHE A 68 6.29 -8.30 15.12
C PHE A 68 5.92 -9.65 15.72
N SER A 69 5.49 -9.67 16.98
CA SER A 69 5.04 -10.91 17.62
C SER A 69 3.76 -11.43 16.97
N THR A 70 3.49 -12.73 17.10
CA THR A 70 2.24 -13.33 16.62
C THR A 70 1.01 -12.62 17.20
N SER A 71 1.06 -12.25 18.48
CA SER A 71 -0.02 -11.47 19.12
C SER A 71 -0.23 -10.11 18.47
N GLN A 72 0.83 -9.42 18.01
CA GLN A 72 0.70 -8.12 17.36
C GLN A 72 0.06 -8.25 15.98
N ILE A 73 0.48 -9.23 15.19
CA ILE A 73 0.00 -9.36 13.80
C ILE A 73 -1.44 -9.86 13.69
N VAL A 74 -1.92 -10.64 14.67
CA VAL A 74 -3.30 -11.18 14.68
C VAL A 74 -4.35 -10.07 14.85
N PHE A 75 -4.01 -8.98 15.54
CA PHE A 75 -4.93 -7.85 15.75
C PHE A 75 -4.77 -6.73 14.71
N THR A 76 -3.84 -6.85 13.76
CA THR A 76 -3.53 -5.78 12.81
C THR A 76 -3.50 -6.26 11.37
N ASN A 77 -4.30 -5.62 10.52
CA ASN A 77 -4.29 -5.86 9.08
C ASN A 77 -3.29 -4.96 8.33
N SER A 78 -2.48 -4.19 9.05
CA SER A 78 -1.46 -3.33 8.49
C SER A 78 -0.20 -3.34 9.35
N CYS A 79 0.97 -3.16 8.74
CA CYS A 79 2.21 -3.00 9.46
C CYS A 79 2.18 -1.73 10.33
N PRO A 80 2.39 -1.81 11.65
CA PRO A 80 2.46 -0.63 12.51
C PRO A 80 3.64 0.30 12.18
N ASN A 81 4.70 -0.23 11.56
CA ASN A 81 5.90 0.55 11.24
C ASN A 81 5.81 1.26 9.89
N CYS A 82 5.38 0.58 8.83
CA CYS A 82 5.38 1.15 7.47
C CYS A 82 3.99 1.40 6.88
N GLY A 83 2.91 1.04 7.58
CA GLY A 83 1.54 1.20 7.11
C GLY A 83 1.13 0.27 5.97
N ALA A 84 1.99 -0.65 5.53
CA ALA A 84 1.66 -1.62 4.49
C ALA A 84 0.47 -2.47 4.91
N ARG A 85 -0.55 -2.54 4.07
CA ARG A 85 -1.72 -3.39 4.29
C ARG A 85 -1.32 -4.84 4.06
N MET A 86 -1.56 -5.70 5.04
CA MET A 86 -1.14 -7.08 5.02
C MET A 86 -2.18 -7.94 4.32
N GLU A 87 -1.76 -8.73 3.35
CA GLU A 87 -2.59 -9.79 2.79
C GLU A 87 -2.84 -10.84 3.89
N GLN A 88 -4.11 -11.06 4.21
CA GLN A 88 -4.52 -12.19 5.01
C GLN A 88 -4.65 -13.38 4.05
N GLU A 89 -3.98 -14.50 4.35
CA GLU A 89 -4.30 -15.75 3.67
C GLU A 89 -5.75 -16.11 4.04
N GLU A 90 -6.68 -15.96 3.09
CA GLU A 90 -8.01 -16.57 3.21
C GLU A 90 -7.81 -18.09 3.22
N GLU A 91 -8.08 -18.73 4.37
CA GLU A 91 -8.25 -20.18 4.44
C GLU A 91 -9.40 -20.58 3.49
N ALA A 92 -9.05 -21.31 2.44
CA ALA A 92 -9.95 -21.86 1.44
C ALA A 92 -10.69 -23.12 1.93
#